data_AF-A0A7S0Z9J2-F1
#
_entry.id   AF-A0A7S0Z9J2-F1
#
_cell.length_a   1.000
_cell.length_b   1.000
_cell.length_c   1.000
_cell.angle_alpha   90.00
_cell.angle_beta   90.00
_cell.angle_gamma   90.00
#
_symmetry.space_group_name_H-M   'P 1'
#
loop_
_entity.id
_entity.type
_entity.pdbx_description
1 polymer ?
#
loop_
_entity_poly.entity_id
_entity_poly.type
_entity_poly.pdbx_seq_one_letter_code
_entity_poly.pdbx_strand_id
1 'polypeptide(L)'
;TNAVFIAKILYDRHDPSKVVGIPIQNALQVLSRPGPKKFTVDLQAQLRGILHARETYAERLFTFGAPIVDIRIAAWLIHVEAAQVKPISDASRVLDRDPTEALAQLFSSTLDASALDDSCKIDDERHAHLRNVSRSAATCLALGGHLWTMCEGKNLLDALLNVEMPFVSTIVAMQTSGVPFSPAIMRQQLQILDHQL
;
A
#
# COMPACT_ATOMS: atom_id res chain seq x y z
N THR A 1 5.92 13.55 15.57
CA THR A 1 4.76 13.80 14.69
C THR A 1 4.62 12.63 13.74
N ASN A 2 3.40 12.14 13.51
CA ASN A 2 3.10 11.04 12.59
C ASN A 2 2.39 11.60 11.35
N ALA A 3 2.60 10.98 10.20
CA ALA A 3 1.95 11.31 8.93
C ALA A 3 1.36 10.03 8.33
N VAL A 4 0.29 10.18 7.53
CA VAL A 4 -0.34 9.05 6.82
C VAL A 4 -0.29 9.28 5.33
N PHE A 5 -0.06 8.20 4.58
CA PHE A 5 -0.01 8.19 3.13
C PHE A 5 -0.94 7.12 2.55
N ILE A 6 -1.81 7.49 1.62
CA ILE A 6 -2.72 6.58 0.90
C ILE A 6 -2.77 7.00 -0.58
N ALA A 7 -2.40 6.12 -1.51
CA ALA A 7 -2.26 6.48 -2.92
C ALA A 7 -3.57 6.77 -3.66
N LYS A 8 -4.74 6.41 -3.07
CA LYS A 8 -6.07 6.68 -3.67
C LYS A 8 -6.36 8.16 -3.87
N ILE A 9 -5.61 9.06 -3.22
CA ILE A 9 -5.72 10.50 -3.44
C ILE A 9 -4.69 11.02 -4.45
N LEU A 10 -3.94 10.16 -5.16
CA LEU A 10 -2.91 10.61 -6.09
C LEU A 10 -3.39 10.62 -7.54
N TYR A 11 -2.93 11.59 -8.31
CA TYR A 11 -3.20 11.67 -9.75
C TYR A 11 -1.96 12.05 -10.56
N ASP A 12 -1.95 11.63 -11.83
CA ASP A 12 -0.84 11.85 -12.76
C ASP A 12 -0.87 13.24 -13.42
N ARG A 13 -2.07 13.79 -13.69
CA ARG A 13 -2.24 15.13 -14.28
C ARG A 13 -3.29 15.96 -13.55
N HIS A 14 -3.00 17.26 -13.40
CA HIS A 14 -3.95 18.25 -12.89
C HIS A 14 -5.12 18.37 -13.88
N ASP A 15 -6.23 17.66 -13.63
CA ASP A 15 -7.52 17.97 -14.24
C ASP A 15 -8.34 18.82 -13.26
N PRO A 16 -8.35 20.16 -13.38
CA PRO A 16 -9.05 21.04 -12.45
C PRO A 16 -10.57 20.79 -12.38
N SER A 17 -11.15 20.01 -13.31
CA SER A 17 -12.58 19.67 -13.30
C SER A 17 -12.94 18.41 -12.51
N LYS A 18 -11.95 17.63 -12.04
CA LYS A 18 -12.15 16.30 -11.40
C LYS A 18 -11.34 16.05 -10.13
N VAL A 19 -10.52 17.00 -9.69
CA VAL A 19 -9.48 16.69 -8.69
C VAL A 19 -9.96 16.85 -7.25
N VAL A 20 -10.09 15.72 -6.57
CA VAL A 20 -9.83 15.62 -5.12
C VAL A 20 -8.57 14.77 -4.95
N GLY A 21 -7.40 15.41 -4.82
CA GLY A 21 -6.14 14.66 -4.68
C GLY A 21 -4.86 15.50 -4.66
N ILE A 22 -3.70 14.83 -4.63
CA ILE A 22 -2.34 15.37 -4.64
C ILE A 22 -1.60 14.87 -5.90
N PRO A 23 -0.84 15.71 -6.62
CA PRO A 23 -0.02 15.24 -7.73
C PRO A 23 0.97 14.15 -7.28
N ILE A 24 1.12 13.08 -8.08
CA ILE A 24 2.03 11.96 -7.80
C ILE A 24 3.45 12.46 -7.48
N GLN A 25 3.96 13.43 -8.25
CA GLN A 25 5.31 13.97 -8.04
C GLN A 25 5.47 14.62 -6.66
N ASN A 26 4.46 15.34 -6.18
CA ASN A 26 4.50 15.98 -4.86
C ASN A 26 4.46 14.93 -3.75
N ALA A 27 3.64 13.90 -3.91
CA ALA A 27 3.59 12.80 -2.95
C ALA A 27 4.93 12.04 -2.89
N LEU A 28 5.54 11.74 -4.03
CA LEU A 28 6.88 11.10 -4.09
C LEU A 28 7.96 11.99 -3.44
N GLN A 29 7.90 13.31 -3.63
CA GLN A 29 8.79 14.24 -2.93
C GLN A 29 8.60 14.22 -1.41
N VAL A 30 7.36 14.13 -0.92
CA VAL A 30 7.09 14.03 0.52
C VAL A 30 7.56 12.67 1.08
N LEU A 31 7.33 11.58 0.35
CA LEU A 31 7.70 10.24 0.77
C LEU A 31 9.21 10.00 0.78
N SER A 32 9.96 10.65 -0.10
CA SER A 32 11.43 10.55 -0.16
C SER A 32 12.15 11.40 0.87
N ARG A 33 11.48 12.38 1.50
CA ARG A 33 12.08 13.24 2.53
C ARG A 33 12.14 12.53 3.89
N PRO A 34 13.31 12.47 4.55
CA PRO A 34 13.41 12.06 5.95
C PRO A 34 12.53 12.95 6.84
N GLY A 35 12.03 12.43 7.95
CA GLY A 35 11.27 13.24 8.92
C GLY A 35 10.28 12.44 9.75
N PRO A 36 9.01 12.87 9.87
CA PRO A 36 8.02 12.20 10.72
C PRO A 36 7.78 10.76 10.26
N LYS A 37 7.34 9.90 11.20
CA LYS A 37 6.91 8.53 10.91
C LYS A 37 5.76 8.58 9.92
N LYS A 38 5.91 7.90 8.77
CA LYS A 38 4.91 7.83 7.71
C LYS A 38 4.24 6.46 7.75
N PHE A 39 2.95 6.41 8.04
CA PHE A 39 2.17 5.17 8.05
C PHE A 39 1.34 5.04 6.78
N THR A 40 1.22 3.81 6.29
CA THR A 40 0.43 3.48 5.11
C THR A 40 -0.05 2.04 5.20
N VAL A 41 -0.81 1.56 4.23
CA VAL A 41 -1.31 0.18 4.14
C VAL A 41 -1.21 -0.31 2.70
N ASP A 42 -0.78 -1.54 2.46
CA ASP A 42 -0.64 -2.09 1.11
C ASP A 42 0.27 -1.24 0.20
N LEU A 43 1.39 -0.77 0.74
CA LEU A 43 2.36 0.09 0.06
C LEU A 43 2.81 -0.49 -1.28
N GLN A 44 2.95 -1.82 -1.37
CA GLN A 44 3.26 -2.51 -2.62
C GLN A 44 2.20 -2.24 -3.70
N ALA A 45 0.91 -2.38 -3.37
CA ALA A 45 -0.18 -2.14 -4.33
C ALA A 45 -0.26 -0.65 -4.72
N GLN A 46 -0.06 0.24 -3.74
CA GLN A 46 -0.01 1.68 -3.96
C GLN A 46 1.12 2.09 -4.91
N LEU A 47 2.34 1.60 -4.65
CA LEU A 47 3.51 1.85 -5.49
C LEU A 47 3.36 1.28 -6.89
N ARG A 48 2.73 0.10 -7.07
CA ARG A 48 2.46 -0.44 -8.41
C ARG A 48 1.64 0.55 -9.24
N GLY A 49 0.62 1.16 -8.66
CA GLY A 49 -0.19 2.18 -9.34
C GLY A 49 0.61 3.42 -9.73
N ILE A 50 1.56 3.83 -8.88
CA ILE A 50 2.38 5.03 -9.08
C ILE A 50 3.53 4.80 -10.09
N LEU A 51 4.17 3.63 -10.02
CA LEU A 51 5.40 3.33 -10.75
C LEU A 51 5.16 2.62 -12.08
N HIS A 52 3.96 2.09 -12.33
CA HIS A 52 3.62 1.46 -13.62
C HIS A 52 3.79 2.41 -14.81
N ALA A 53 3.62 3.72 -14.61
CA ALA A 53 3.81 4.74 -15.65
C ALA A 53 5.28 5.05 -15.98
N ARG A 54 6.26 4.48 -15.25
CA ARG A 54 7.69 4.71 -15.48
C ARG A 54 8.24 3.75 -16.52
N GLU A 55 9.17 4.21 -17.36
CA GLU A 55 9.65 3.45 -18.52
C GLU A 55 10.74 2.44 -18.14
N THR A 56 11.65 2.82 -17.24
CA THR A 56 12.83 2.01 -16.92
C THR A 56 12.75 1.34 -15.54
N TYR A 57 13.52 0.26 -15.36
CA TYR A 57 13.67 -0.40 -14.05
C TYR A 57 14.21 0.57 -12.98
N ALA A 58 15.22 1.38 -13.32
CA ALA A 58 15.83 2.34 -12.40
C ALA A 58 14.83 3.39 -11.90
N GLU A 59 13.94 3.88 -12.76
CA GLU A 59 12.87 4.82 -12.37
C GLU A 59 11.79 4.18 -11.48
N ARG A 60 11.71 2.85 -11.45
CA ARG A 60 10.81 2.08 -10.58
C ARG A 60 11.45 1.77 -9.21
N LEU A 61 12.75 2.01 -9.04
CA LEU A 61 13.42 1.90 -7.74
C LEU A 61 13.21 3.20 -6.95
N PHE A 62 12.14 3.25 -6.16
CA PHE A 62 11.83 4.39 -5.31
C PHE A 62 12.48 4.23 -3.92
N THR A 63 13.22 5.26 -3.49
CA THR A 63 13.81 5.30 -2.15
C THR A 63 12.95 6.15 -1.22
N PHE A 64 12.56 5.57 -0.09
CA PHE A 64 11.79 6.24 0.94
C PHE A 64 12.69 7.03 1.91
N GLY A 65 12.20 8.18 2.34
CA GLY A 65 12.75 8.89 3.49
C GLY A 65 12.22 8.24 4.76
N ALA A 66 13.07 7.46 5.44
CA ALA A 66 12.73 6.77 6.67
C ALA A 66 12.29 7.75 7.79
N PRO A 67 11.43 7.31 8.74
CA PRO A 67 10.77 6.01 8.79
C PRO A 67 9.44 5.99 8.02
N ILE A 68 9.28 5.02 7.12
CA ILE A 68 8.00 4.67 6.49
C ILE A 68 7.60 3.26 6.93
N VAL A 69 6.33 3.04 7.23
CA VAL A 69 5.80 1.77 7.71
C VAL A 69 4.50 1.44 7.00
N ASP A 70 4.46 0.27 6.39
CA ASP A 70 3.22 -0.40 6.01
C ASP A 70 2.67 -1.14 7.23
N ILE A 71 1.48 -0.73 7.69
CA ILE A 71 0.85 -1.30 8.88
C ILE A 71 0.50 -2.78 8.69
N ARG A 72 0.28 -3.25 7.45
CA ARG A 72 0.02 -4.67 7.20
C ARG A 72 1.28 -5.50 7.40
N ILE A 73 2.41 -5.02 6.91
CA ILE A 73 3.72 -5.67 7.12
C ILE A 73 4.07 -5.67 8.60
N ALA A 74 3.89 -4.54 9.30
CA ALA A 74 4.12 -4.47 10.73
C ALA A 74 3.21 -5.44 11.51
N ALA A 75 1.92 -5.51 11.15
CA ALA A 75 0.98 -6.47 11.74
C ALA A 75 1.37 -7.92 11.43
N TRP A 76 1.85 -8.21 10.22
CA TRP A 76 2.32 -9.54 9.83
C TRP A 76 3.51 -10.01 10.66
N LEU A 77 4.50 -9.14 10.91
CA LEU A 77 5.64 -9.46 11.78
C LEU A 77 5.22 -9.83 13.21
N ILE A 78 4.09 -9.30 13.68
CA ILE A 78 3.56 -9.57 15.02
C ILE A 78 2.65 -10.82 15.01
N HIS A 79 1.85 -11.01 13.96
CA HIS A 79 0.80 -12.02 13.84
C HIS A 79 0.88 -12.80 12.51
N VAL A 80 2.00 -13.48 12.27
CA VAL A 80 2.30 -14.17 11.00
C VAL A 80 1.18 -15.13 10.54
N GLU A 81 0.54 -15.82 11.49
CA GLU A 81 -0.50 -16.83 11.22
C GLU A 81 -1.90 -16.23 10.98
N ALA A 82 -2.10 -14.93 11.23
CA ALA A 82 -3.42 -14.31 11.09
C ALA A 82 -3.82 -14.23 9.60
N ALA A 83 -5.03 -14.67 9.27
CA ALA A 83 -5.53 -14.57 7.90
C ALA A 83 -5.65 -13.11 7.44
N GLN A 84 -5.88 -12.18 8.37
CA GLN A 84 -6.11 -10.76 8.14
C GLN A 84 -4.86 -10.01 7.66
N VAL A 85 -3.65 -10.53 7.95
CA VAL A 85 -2.38 -9.88 7.54
C VAL A 85 -1.88 -10.37 6.18
N LYS A 86 -2.52 -11.39 5.60
CA LYS A 86 -2.16 -11.90 4.28
C LYS A 86 -2.29 -10.80 3.21
N PRO A 87 -1.43 -10.81 2.18
CA PRO A 87 -1.47 -9.81 1.12
C PRO A 87 -2.79 -9.90 0.34
N ILE A 88 -3.33 -8.74 -0.03
CA ILE A 88 -4.49 -8.67 -0.91
C ILE A 88 -4.01 -8.92 -2.34
N SER A 89 -4.36 -10.07 -2.91
CA SER A 89 -3.86 -10.55 -4.21
C SER A 89 -4.33 -9.72 -5.42
N ASP A 90 -5.38 -8.91 -5.27
CA ASP A 90 -6.03 -8.20 -6.37
C ASP A 90 -5.97 -6.68 -6.20
N ALA A 91 -5.08 -6.04 -6.97
CA ALA A 91 -5.01 -4.57 -7.07
C ALA A 91 -6.31 -3.96 -7.62
N SER A 92 -7.11 -4.74 -8.37
CA SER A 92 -8.41 -4.34 -8.93
C SER A 92 -9.51 -4.16 -7.88
N ARG A 93 -9.36 -4.74 -6.68
CA ARG A 93 -10.36 -4.68 -5.59
C ARG A 93 -10.12 -3.55 -4.60
N VAL A 94 -9.02 -2.81 -4.75
CA VAL A 94 -8.65 -1.74 -3.82
C VAL A 94 -9.55 -0.52 -4.00
N LEU A 95 -10.13 -0.28 -5.18
CA LEU A 95 -10.87 0.98 -5.45
C LEU A 95 -12.09 1.17 -4.52
N ASP A 96 -12.90 0.14 -4.31
CA ASP A 96 -14.18 0.28 -3.57
C ASP A 96 -14.14 -0.19 -2.11
N ARG A 97 -13.05 -0.84 -1.66
CA ARG A 97 -12.92 -1.37 -0.30
C ARG A 97 -11.94 -0.58 0.55
N ASP A 98 -12.17 -0.60 1.86
CA ASP A 98 -11.22 -0.11 2.85
C ASP A 98 -10.06 -1.13 2.99
N PRO A 99 -8.84 -0.83 2.53
CA PRO A 99 -7.69 -1.73 2.66
C PRO A 99 -7.31 -2.07 4.12
N THR A 100 -7.81 -1.30 5.08
CA THR A 100 -7.54 -1.50 6.51
C THR A 100 -8.57 -2.37 7.23
N GLU A 101 -9.69 -2.73 6.59
CA GLU A 101 -10.82 -3.41 7.24
C GLU A 101 -10.40 -4.70 7.99
N ALA A 102 -9.65 -5.58 7.34
CA ALA A 102 -9.19 -6.83 7.95
C ALA A 102 -8.26 -6.57 9.15
N LEU A 103 -7.42 -5.54 9.07
CA LEU A 103 -6.54 -5.17 10.18
C LEU A 103 -7.34 -4.54 11.32
N ALA A 104 -8.35 -3.72 11.00
CA ALA A 104 -9.24 -3.15 12.00
C ALA A 104 -10.00 -4.24 12.78
N GLN A 105 -10.41 -5.32 12.10
CA GLN A 105 -11.01 -6.49 12.75
C GLN A 105 -10.01 -7.22 13.66
N LEU A 106 -8.77 -7.45 13.17
CA LEU A 106 -7.71 -8.11 13.95
C LEU A 106 -7.37 -7.34 15.24
N PHE A 107 -7.37 -6.02 15.17
CA PHE A 107 -7.05 -5.12 16.28
C PHE A 107 -8.29 -4.44 16.88
N SER A 108 -9.46 -5.06 16.78
CA SER A 108 -10.74 -4.50 17.26
C SER A 108 -10.78 -4.26 18.78
N SER A 109 -9.97 -4.96 19.56
CA SER A 109 -9.81 -4.68 21.00
C SER A 109 -9.03 -3.40 21.29
N THR A 110 -8.30 -2.88 20.30
CA THR A 110 -7.45 -1.68 20.40
C THR A 110 -8.10 -0.48 19.72
N LEU A 111 -8.87 -0.72 18.65
CA LEU A 111 -9.55 0.32 17.90
C LEU A 111 -11.01 0.43 18.31
N ASP A 112 -11.44 1.64 18.64
CA ASP A 112 -12.86 1.97 18.67
C ASP A 112 -13.36 2.18 17.23
N ALA A 113 -13.93 1.13 16.64
CA ALA A 113 -14.47 1.18 15.29
C ALA A 113 -15.61 2.20 15.15
N SER A 114 -16.39 2.42 16.20
CA SER A 114 -17.50 3.38 16.19
C SER A 114 -16.98 4.82 16.15
N ALA A 115 -15.94 5.13 16.93
CA ALA A 115 -15.27 6.43 16.89
C ALA A 115 -14.55 6.69 15.55
N LEU A 116 -13.95 5.66 14.95
CA LEU A 116 -13.38 5.75 13.60
C LEU A 116 -14.43 6.07 12.54
N ASP A 117 -15.58 5.41 12.61
CA ASP A 117 -16.68 5.63 11.68
C ASP A 117 -17.32 7.00 11.85
N ASP A 118 -17.52 7.44 13.10
CA ASP A 118 -18.06 8.76 13.40
C ASP A 118 -17.14 9.88 12.95
N SER A 119 -15.82 9.72 13.10
CA SER A 119 -14.82 10.72 12.68
C SER A 119 -14.60 10.79 11.18
N CYS A 120 -15.03 9.77 10.42
CA CYS A 120 -14.87 9.69 8.97
C CYS A 120 -16.19 9.90 8.21
N LYS A 121 -17.24 10.40 8.89
CA LYS A 121 -18.51 10.76 8.27
C LYS A 121 -18.33 11.87 7.25
N ILE A 122 -18.80 11.61 6.02
CA ILE A 122 -18.90 12.60 4.95
C ILE A 122 -20.35 12.67 4.54
N ASP A 123 -21.03 13.72 4.97
CA ASP A 123 -22.48 13.92 4.79
C ASP A 123 -22.84 14.31 3.35
N ASP A 124 -21.85 14.74 2.54
CA ASP A 124 -22.04 15.07 1.13
C ASP A 124 -21.94 13.82 0.23
N GLU A 125 -23.05 13.47 -0.43
CA GLU A 125 -23.11 12.35 -1.38
C GLU A 125 -22.12 12.48 -2.54
N ARG A 126 -21.78 13.71 -2.96
CA ARG A 126 -20.78 13.94 -4.01
C ARG A 126 -19.38 13.45 -3.61
N HIS A 127 -19.12 13.37 -2.31
CA HIS A 127 -17.84 12.97 -1.73
C HIS A 127 -17.91 11.64 -0.98
N ALA A 128 -19.00 10.88 -1.11
CA ALA A 128 -19.17 9.60 -0.44
C ALA A 128 -18.04 8.60 -0.74
N HIS A 129 -17.44 8.66 -1.93
CA HIS A 129 -16.29 7.86 -2.34
C HIS A 129 -15.03 8.08 -1.48
N LEU A 130 -14.91 9.23 -0.80
CA LEU A 130 -13.79 9.56 0.09
C LEU A 130 -13.94 8.98 1.50
N ARG A 131 -15.11 8.45 1.88
CA ARG A 131 -15.34 7.89 3.22
C ARG A 131 -14.37 6.75 3.50
N ASN A 132 -14.22 5.82 2.55
CA ASN A 132 -13.30 4.69 2.68
C ASN A 132 -11.84 5.14 2.76
N VAL A 133 -11.46 6.19 2.03
CA VAL A 133 -10.12 6.77 2.08
C VAL A 133 -9.86 7.41 3.43
N SER A 134 -10.83 8.17 3.95
CA SER A 134 -10.74 8.84 5.25
C SER A 134 -10.65 7.82 6.38
N ARG A 135 -11.51 6.80 6.36
CA ARG A 135 -11.47 5.66 7.29
C ARG A 135 -10.13 4.93 7.23
N SER A 136 -9.63 4.62 6.03
CA SER A 136 -8.31 4.00 5.86
C SER A 136 -7.20 4.84 6.50
N ALA A 137 -7.24 6.16 6.28
CA ALA A 137 -6.22 7.07 6.80
C ALA A 137 -6.26 7.16 8.33
N ALA A 138 -7.46 7.26 8.91
CA ALA A 138 -7.67 7.26 10.36
C ALA A 138 -7.21 5.95 10.99
N THR A 139 -7.59 4.81 10.40
CA THR A 139 -7.14 3.49 10.85
C THR A 139 -5.62 3.36 10.76
N CYS A 140 -4.99 3.83 9.68
CA CYS A 140 -3.53 3.82 9.55
C CYS A 140 -2.84 4.68 10.61
N LEU A 141 -3.40 5.83 10.96
CA LEU A 141 -2.85 6.68 12.01
C LEU A 141 -2.93 6.00 13.38
N ALA A 142 -4.10 5.44 13.71
CA ALA A 142 -4.35 4.80 14.99
C ALA A 142 -3.53 3.50 15.14
N LEU A 143 -3.60 2.61 14.16
CA LEU A 143 -2.84 1.35 14.18
C LEU A 143 -1.34 1.57 13.99
N GLY A 144 -0.91 2.55 13.20
CA GLY A 144 0.50 2.80 12.96
C GLY A 144 1.28 3.06 14.25
N GLY A 145 0.73 3.90 15.14
CA GLY A 145 1.33 4.17 16.45
C GLY A 145 1.33 2.93 17.36
N HIS A 146 0.23 2.19 17.37
CA HIS A 146 0.11 0.96 18.17
C HIS A 146 1.11 -0.12 17.72
N LEU A 147 1.12 -0.43 16.42
CA LEU A 147 2.00 -1.44 15.82
C LEU A 147 3.47 -1.06 15.94
N TRP A 148 3.80 0.23 15.81
CA TRP A 148 5.16 0.72 16.10
C TRP A 148 5.59 0.34 17.51
N THR A 149 4.75 0.64 18.50
CA THR A 149 5.02 0.37 19.92
C THR A 149 5.15 -1.14 20.18
N MET A 150 4.31 -1.96 19.54
CA MET A 150 4.41 -3.41 19.64
C MET A 150 5.69 -3.96 19.01
N CYS A 151 6.07 -3.46 17.83
CA CYS A 151 7.33 -3.84 17.18
C CYS A 151 8.53 -3.44 18.03
N GLU A 152 8.50 -2.25 18.64
CA GLU A 152 9.54 -1.79 19.56
C GLU A 152 9.66 -2.71 20.77
N GLY A 153 8.54 -3.01 21.45
CA GLY A 153 8.51 -3.90 22.61
C GLY A 153 8.90 -5.35 22.31
N LYS A 154 8.81 -5.78 21.04
CA LYS A 154 9.20 -7.12 20.57
C LYS A 154 10.55 -7.16 19.85
N ASN A 155 11.30 -6.05 19.82
CA ASN A 155 12.56 -5.92 19.08
C ASN A 155 12.45 -6.22 17.57
N LEU A 156 11.30 -5.91 16.95
CA LEU A 156 11.01 -6.13 15.53
C LEU A 156 11.25 -4.89 14.66
N LEU A 157 11.60 -3.73 15.25
CA LEU A 157 11.81 -2.49 14.48
C LEU A 157 12.96 -2.60 13.48
N ASP A 158 14.04 -3.31 13.82
CA ASP A 158 15.16 -3.50 12.92
C ASP A 158 14.75 -4.33 11.68
N ALA A 159 14.09 -5.46 11.89
CA ALA A 159 13.52 -6.28 10.82
C ALA A 159 12.52 -5.48 9.97
N LEU A 160 11.63 -4.72 10.59
CA LEU A 160 10.66 -3.89 9.87
C LEU A 160 11.36 -2.83 9.01
N LEU A 161 12.25 -2.03 9.58
CA LEU A 161 12.78 -0.82 8.94
C LEU A 161 13.97 -1.10 8.01
N ASN A 162 14.79 -2.10 8.33
CA ASN A 162 16.04 -2.37 7.60
C ASN A 162 15.95 -3.61 6.70
N VAL A 163 14.93 -4.45 6.87
CA VAL A 163 14.67 -5.60 5.99
C VAL A 163 13.39 -5.35 5.20
N GLU A 164 12.22 -5.46 5.83
CA GLU A 164 10.95 -5.55 5.11
C GLU A 164 10.61 -4.29 4.29
N MET A 165 10.67 -3.11 4.92
CA MET A 165 10.27 -1.86 4.25
C MET A 165 11.14 -1.51 3.02
N PRO A 166 12.49 -1.65 3.06
CA PRO A 166 13.33 -1.49 1.88
C PRO A 166 13.00 -2.45 0.73
N PHE A 167 12.59 -3.69 1.02
CA PHE A 167 12.27 -4.68 -0.02
C PHE A 167 11.00 -4.34 -0.83
N VAL A 168 10.07 -3.56 -0.27
CA VAL A 168 8.79 -3.24 -0.93
C VAL A 168 8.99 -2.60 -2.31
N SER A 169 9.86 -1.59 -2.43
CA SER A 169 10.08 -0.95 -3.74
C SER A 169 10.75 -1.89 -4.74
N THR A 170 11.67 -2.75 -4.29
CA THR A 170 12.34 -3.73 -5.16
C THR A 170 11.34 -4.74 -5.71
N ILE A 171 10.44 -5.26 -4.87
CA ILE A 171 9.37 -6.18 -5.30
C ILE A 171 8.49 -5.50 -6.34
N VAL A 172 8.10 -4.24 -6.11
CA VAL A 172 7.28 -3.50 -7.09
C VAL A 172 8.02 -3.30 -8.41
N ALA A 173 9.30 -2.92 -8.38
CA ALA A 173 10.10 -2.76 -9.59
C ALA A 173 10.19 -4.06 -10.39
N MET A 174 10.35 -5.20 -9.73
CA MET A 174 10.32 -6.53 -10.37
C MET A 174 8.95 -6.83 -10.99
N GLN A 175 7.87 -6.60 -10.25
CA GLN A 175 6.50 -6.88 -10.72
C GLN A 175 6.07 -5.99 -11.89
N THR A 176 6.58 -4.77 -11.97
CA THR A 176 6.21 -3.80 -13.00
C THR A 176 7.12 -3.82 -14.23
N SER A 177 8.31 -4.40 -14.13
CA SER A 177 9.24 -4.48 -15.27
C SER A 177 8.94 -5.65 -16.22
N GLY A 178 8.27 -6.68 -15.72
CA GLY A 178 7.94 -7.88 -16.50
C GLY A 178 9.18 -8.68 -16.90
N VAL A 179 8.95 -9.87 -17.44
CA VAL A 179 10.00 -10.70 -18.03
C VAL A 179 9.75 -10.74 -19.54
N PRO A 180 10.75 -10.38 -20.38
CA PRO A 180 10.58 -10.48 -21.82
C PRO A 180 10.30 -11.93 -22.19
N PHE A 181 9.26 -12.12 -22.99
CA PHE A 181 8.74 -13.43 -23.33
C PHE A 181 8.31 -13.42 -24.80
N SER A 182 8.50 -14.55 -25.50
CA SER A 182 8.08 -14.72 -26.90
C SER A 182 6.79 -15.54 -26.98
N PRO A 183 5.63 -14.90 -27.23
CA PRO A 183 4.36 -15.61 -27.38
C PRO A 183 4.38 -16.61 -28.54
N ALA A 184 5.14 -16.30 -29.60
CA ALA A 184 5.27 -17.18 -30.76
C ALA A 184 5.96 -18.50 -30.39
N ILE A 185 7.09 -18.43 -29.67
CA ILE A 185 7.83 -19.62 -29.23
C ILE A 185 6.97 -20.45 -28.28
N MET A 186 6.28 -19.83 -27.31
CA MET A 186 5.44 -20.62 -26.39
C MET A 186 4.24 -21.27 -27.09
N ARG A 187 3.59 -20.59 -28.03
CA ARG A 187 2.52 -21.21 -28.83
C ARG A 187 3.04 -22.41 -29.63
N GLN A 188 4.23 -22.30 -30.21
CA GLN A 188 4.86 -23.41 -30.94
C GLN A 188 5.16 -24.59 -29.99
N GLN A 189 5.69 -24.33 -28.79
CA GLN A 189 5.98 -25.37 -27.80
C GLN A 189 4.71 -26.05 -27.29
N LEU A 190 3.63 -25.30 -27.05
CA LEU A 190 2.33 -25.86 -26.65
C LEU A 190 1.75 -26.77 -27.74
N GLN A 191 1.84 -26.38 -29.01
CA GLN A 191 1.40 -27.23 -30.13
C GLN A 191 2.20 -28.53 -30.24
N ILE A 192 3.52 -28.49 -29.97
CA ILE A 192 4.36 -29.69 -29.96
C ILE A 192 3.93 -30.64 -28.83
N LEU A 193 3.64 -30.10 -27.64
CA LEU A 193 3.18 -30.88 -26.48
C LEU A 193 1.80 -31.50 -26.72
N ASP A 194 0.86 -30.76 -27.32
CA ASP A 194 -0.50 -31.28 -27.62
C ASP A 194 -0.48 -32.40 -28.68
N HIS A 195 0.51 -32.43 -29.57
CA HIS A 195 0.67 -33.52 -30.54
C HIS A 195 1.36 -34.78 -29.96
N GLN A 196 1.87 -34.72 -28.73
CA GLN A 196 2.54 -35.84 -28.05
C GLN A 196 1.64 -36.55 -27.02
N LEU A 197 0.42 -36.03 -26.78
CA LEU A 197 -0.61 -36.61 -25.90
C LEU A 197 -1.70 -37.31 -26.72
#